data_AF-A0A8T7KL94-F1
#
_entry.id   AF-A0A8T7KL94-F1
#
_cell.length_a   1.000
_cell.length_b   1.000
_cell.length_c   1.000
_cell.angle_alpha   90.00
_cell.angle_beta   90.00
_cell.angle_gamma   90.00
#
_symmetry.space_group_name_H-M   'P 1'
#
loop_
_entity.id
_entity.type
_entity.pdbx_description
1 polymer ?
#
loop_
_entity_poly.entity_id
_entity_poly.type
_entity_poly.pdbx_seq_one_letter_code
_entity_poly.pdbx_strand_id
1 'polypeptide(L)'
;MATSVLITRQPDNRYTARALVLPEIVVTGATEAEAVEQLRAALADLQQHSHVIQVELPITDVAAHPWLRFAGMWEHDPDWAAFEAAVADLRHGDTPDAPVV
;
A
#
# COMPACT_ATOMS: atom_id res chain seq x y z
N MET A 1 -3.81 -5.84 20.94
CA MET A 1 -4.03 -5.54 19.52
C MET A 1 -3.16 -6.49 18.69
N ALA A 2 -3.64 -7.05 17.59
CA ALA A 2 -2.86 -7.91 16.70
C ALA A 2 -2.52 -7.14 15.41
N THR A 3 -1.32 -7.32 14.86
CA THR A 3 -0.91 -6.71 13.60
C THR A 3 -0.23 -7.74 12.71
N SER A 4 -0.32 -7.55 11.39
CA SER A 4 0.39 -8.39 10.43
C SER A 4 1.85 -7.99 10.35
N VAL A 5 2.73 -9.00 10.39
CA VAL A 5 4.18 -8.82 10.36
C VAL A 5 4.72 -9.52 9.12
N LEU A 6 5.55 -8.82 8.35
CA LEU A 6 6.35 -9.42 7.29
C LEU A 6 7.67 -9.92 7.88
N ILE A 7 7.94 -11.21 7.72
CA ILE A 7 9.23 -11.82 8.03
C ILE A 7 10.01 -12.02 6.74
N THR A 8 11.27 -11.59 6.72
CA THR A 8 12.17 -11.76 5.58
C THR A 8 13.47 -12.38 6.07
N ARG A 9 13.84 -13.53 5.50
CA ARG A 9 15.15 -14.15 5.74
C ARG A 9 16.22 -13.43 4.93
N GLN A 10 17.31 -13.08 5.59
CA GLN A 10 18.42 -12.34 5.01
C GLN A 10 19.56 -13.28 4.54
N PRO A 11 20.42 -12.84 3.60
CA PRO A 11 21.53 -13.65 3.08
C PRO A 11 22.56 -14.07 4.14
N ASP A 12 22.68 -13.31 5.23
CA ASP A 12 23.56 -13.58 6.38
C ASP A 12 22.94 -14.54 7.41
N ASN A 13 21.88 -15.25 7.02
CA ASN A 13 21.12 -16.18 7.86
C ASN A 13 20.41 -15.51 9.05
N ARG A 14 20.16 -14.20 8.98
CA ARG A 14 19.33 -13.46 9.93
C ARG A 14 17.89 -13.32 9.44
N TYR A 15 17.04 -12.81 10.32
CA TYR A 15 15.63 -12.57 10.06
C TYR A 15 15.28 -11.13 10.35
N THR A 16 14.69 -10.44 9.37
CA THR A 16 14.08 -9.12 9.56
C THR A 16 12.58 -9.27 9.77
N ALA A 17 12.04 -8.59 10.79
CA ALA A 17 10.62 -8.48 11.05
C ALA A 17 10.16 -7.02 10.87
N ARG A 18 9.08 -6.82 10.12
CA ARG A 18 8.50 -5.51 9.81
C ARG A 18 7.01 -5.49 10.09
N ALA A 19 6.54 -4.50 10.85
CA ALA A 19 5.11 -4.28 11.04
C ALA A 19 4.49 -3.64 9.79
N LEU A 20 3.44 -4.22 9.22
CA LEU A 20 2.83 -3.67 8.00
C LEU A 20 2.07 -2.36 8.25
N VAL A 21 1.61 -2.14 9.48
CA VAL A 21 0.92 -0.90 9.87
C VAL A 21 1.87 0.29 10.03
N LEU A 22 3.15 0.03 10.34
CA LEU A 22 4.21 1.02 10.56
C LEU A 22 5.51 0.47 9.93
N PRO A 23 5.62 0.54 8.59
CA PRO A 23 6.68 -0.15 7.83
C PRO A 23 8.10 0.35 8.13
N GLU A 24 8.24 1.50 8.77
CA GLU A 24 9.49 2.06 9.29
C GLU A 24 10.05 1.29 10.50
N ILE A 25 9.21 0.53 11.21
CA ILE A 25 9.65 -0.29 12.35
C ILE A 25 10.13 -1.63 11.83
N VAL A 26 11.45 -1.74 11.71
CA VAL A 26 12.14 -2.94 11.24
C VAL A 26 13.19 -3.34 12.26
N VAL A 27 13.16 -4.61 12.68
CA VAL A 27 14.15 -5.20 13.59
C VAL A 27 14.77 -6.43 12.96
N THR A 28 15.96 -6.82 13.42
CA THR A 28 16.68 -7.98 12.90
C THR A 28 17.13 -8.92 14.02
N GLY A 29 16.64 -10.16 14.01
CA GLY A 29 17.06 -11.25 14.90
C GLY A 29 17.94 -12.28 14.21
N ALA A 30 18.65 -13.11 14.97
CA ALA A 30 19.34 -14.29 14.46
C ALA A 30 18.36 -15.45 14.16
N THR A 31 17.17 -15.43 14.77
CA THR A 31 16.07 -16.35 14.48
C THR A 31 14.78 -15.59 14.19
N GLU A 32 13.82 -16.26 13.55
CA GLU A 32 12.47 -15.71 13.34
C GLU A 32 11.80 -15.34 14.67
N ALA A 33 11.83 -16.23 15.66
CA ALA A 33 11.24 -15.99 16.98
C ALA A 33 11.86 -14.77 17.68
N GLU A 34 13.19 -14.64 17.60
CA GLU A 34 13.90 -13.49 18.16
C GLU A 34 13.51 -12.18 17.45
N ALA A 35 13.42 -12.18 16.11
CA ALA A 35 13.02 -11.00 15.35
C ALA A 35 11.58 -10.57 15.72
N VAL A 36 10.67 -11.52 15.93
CA VAL A 36 9.30 -11.24 16.37
C VAL A 36 9.26 -10.66 17.79
N GLU A 37 10.03 -11.21 18.74
CA GLU A 37 10.07 -10.68 20.11
C GLU A 37 10.71 -9.29 20.17
N GLN A 38 11.78 -9.05 19.40
CA GLN A 38 12.34 -7.70 19.27
C GLN A 38 11.31 -6.72 18.68
N LEU A 39 10.52 -7.15 17.69
CA LEU A 39 9.49 -6.30 17.08
C LEU A 39 8.38 -6.00 18.08
N ARG A 40 7.98 -7.00 18.89
CA ARG A 40 7.01 -6.83 19.96
C ARG A 40 7.48 -5.80 20.99
N ALA A 41 8.75 -5.88 21.40
CA ALA A 41 9.34 -4.93 22.35
C ALA A 41 9.34 -3.51 21.78
N ALA A 42 9.76 -3.33 20.53
CA ALA A 42 9.75 -2.03 19.85
C ALA A 42 8.34 -1.43 19.73
N LEU A 43 7.35 -2.24 19.38
CA LEU A 43 5.95 -1.79 19.30
C LEU A 43 5.36 -1.46 20.68
N ALA A 44 5.70 -2.23 21.71
CA ALA A 44 5.26 -1.97 23.07
C ALA A 44 5.84 -0.66 23.61
N ASP A 45 7.13 -0.41 23.37
CA ASP A 45 7.80 0.84 23.72
C ASP A 45 7.17 2.04 23.01
N LEU A 46 6.91 1.91 21.69
CA LEU A 46 6.22 2.96 20.94
C LEU A 46 4.83 3.26 21.50
N GLN A 47 4.05 2.22 21.82
CA GLN A 47 2.69 2.37 22.37
C GLN A 47 2.69 3.03 23.76
N GLN A 48 3.72 2.80 24.57
CA GLN A 48 3.84 3.43 25.88
C GLN A 48 4.12 4.93 25.79
N HIS A 49 4.86 5.36 24.76
CA HIS A 49 5.34 6.73 24.62
C HIS A 49 4.57 7.56 23.59
N SER A 50 3.65 6.96 22.84
CA SER A 50 2.98 7.59 21.70
C SER A 50 1.46 7.46 21.77
N HIS A 51 0.77 8.45 21.20
CA HIS A 51 -0.67 8.40 20.96
C HIS A 51 -0.97 8.86 19.53
N VAL A 52 -1.98 8.25 18.92
CA VAL A 52 -2.42 8.58 17.56
C VAL A 52 -3.39 9.75 17.64
N ILE A 53 -3.09 10.84 16.95
CA ILE A 53 -4.01 11.97 16.77
C ILE A 53 -4.49 12.04 15.32
N GLN A 54 -5.68 12.58 15.12
CA GLN A 54 -6.15 12.99 13.80
C GLN A 54 -5.78 14.45 13.60
N VAL A 55 -5.15 14.77 12.46
CA VAL A 55 -4.81 16.14 12.07
C VAL A 55 -5.64 16.49 10.85
N GLU A 56 -6.51 17.48 11.00
CA GLU A 56 -7.25 18.05 9.87
C GLU A 56 -6.32 18.99 9.09
N LEU A 57 -6.11 18.69 7.82
CA LEU A 57 -5.37 19.55 6.92
C LEU A 57 -6.32 20.56 6.28
N PRO A 58 -5.99 21.86 6.25
CA PRO A 58 -6.81 22.83 5.55
C PRO A 58 -6.81 22.48 4.06
N ILE A 59 -8.00 22.36 3.48
CA ILE A 59 -8.15 22.32 2.03
C ILE A 59 -7.88 23.76 1.56
N THR A 60 -6.68 24.00 1.03
CA THR A 60 -6.38 25.26 0.35
C THR A 60 -7.40 25.42 -0.78
N ASP A 61 -8.00 26.62 -0.86
CA ASP A 61 -9.11 26.97 -1.73
C ASP A 61 -9.03 26.24 -3.09
N VAL A 62 -10.11 25.54 -3.41
CA VAL A 62 -10.22 24.60 -4.53
C VAL A 62 -10.21 25.40 -5.83
N ALA A 63 -9.03 25.84 -6.26
CA ALA A 63 -8.78 26.15 -7.65
C ALA A 63 -9.24 24.91 -8.43
N ALA A 64 -10.42 25.02 -9.06
CA ALA A 64 -11.20 23.99 -9.74
C ALA A 64 -10.62 22.58 -9.59
N HIS A 65 -11.18 21.77 -8.67
CA HIS A 65 -10.75 20.40 -8.36
C HIS A 65 -10.21 19.76 -9.65
N PRO A 66 -8.89 19.48 -9.79
CA PRO A 66 -8.25 19.27 -11.10
C PRO A 66 -8.86 18.16 -11.97
N TRP A 67 -9.69 17.33 -11.33
CA TRP A 67 -10.43 16.22 -11.90
C TRP A 67 -11.82 16.60 -12.44
N LEU A 68 -12.39 17.76 -12.07
CA LEU A 68 -13.69 18.23 -12.55
C LEU A 68 -13.72 18.38 -14.07
N ARG A 69 -12.60 18.74 -14.71
CA ARG A 69 -12.50 18.81 -16.17
C ARG A 69 -12.72 17.48 -16.89
N PHE A 70 -12.65 16.37 -16.16
CA PHE A 70 -12.84 15.02 -16.67
C PHE A 70 -14.20 14.43 -16.30
N ALA A 71 -14.98 15.12 -15.46
CA ALA A 71 -16.30 14.64 -15.07
C ALA A 71 -17.23 14.60 -16.30
N GLY A 72 -17.80 13.42 -16.57
CA GLY A 72 -18.68 13.21 -17.73
C GLY A 72 -17.99 13.25 -19.09
N MET A 73 -16.65 13.27 -19.16
CA MET A 73 -15.96 13.46 -20.44
C MET A 73 -16.19 12.35 -21.48
N TRP A 74 -16.68 11.19 -21.04
CA TRP A 74 -16.99 10.04 -21.90
C TRP A 74 -18.50 9.78 -22.05
N GLU A 75 -19.37 10.64 -21.52
CA GLU A 75 -20.84 10.41 -21.53
C GLU A 75 -21.41 10.22 -22.95
N HIS A 76 -20.78 10.87 -23.93
CA HIS A 76 -21.18 10.83 -25.34
C HIS A 76 -20.06 10.31 -26.26
N ASP A 77 -19.06 9.62 -25.69
CA ASP A 77 -17.99 9.04 -26.49
C ASP A 77 -18.53 7.82 -27.27
N PRO A 78 -18.54 7.87 -28.61
CA PRO A 78 -19.07 6.78 -29.43
C PRO A 78 -18.25 5.48 -29.31
N ASP A 79 -16.98 5.59 -28.90
CA ASP A 79 -16.06 4.47 -28.79
C ASP A 79 -16.07 3.85 -27.38
N TRP A 80 -16.85 4.39 -26.44
CA TRP A 80 -16.91 3.93 -25.05
C TRP A 80 -17.23 2.43 -24.93
N ALA A 81 -18.19 1.93 -25.71
CA ALA A 81 -18.56 0.52 -25.70
C ALA A 81 -17.42 -0.40 -26.17
N ALA A 82 -16.61 0.05 -27.14
CA ALA A 82 -15.44 -0.70 -27.61
C ALA A 82 -14.32 -0.72 -26.56
N PHE A 83 -14.12 0.40 -25.86
CA PHE A 83 -13.22 0.48 -24.72
C PHE A 83 -13.62 -0.47 -23.58
N GLU A 84 -14.91 -0.49 -23.20
CA GLU A 84 -15.41 -1.38 -22.14
C GLU A 84 -15.20 -2.87 -22.50
N ALA A 85 -15.45 -3.24 -23.76
CA ALA A 85 -15.20 -4.60 -24.25
C ALA A 85 -13.72 -4.99 -24.16
N ALA A 86 -12.81 -4.11 -24.62
CA ALA A 86 -11.37 -4.36 -24.54
C ALA A 86 -10.86 -4.50 -23.09
N VAL A 87 -11.39 -3.70 -22.16
CA VAL A 87 -11.05 -3.79 -20.74
C VAL A 87 -11.61 -5.08 -20.11
N ALA A 88 -12.81 -5.51 -20.50
CA ALA A 88 -13.39 -6.77 -20.04
C ALA A 88 -12.54 -7.96 -20.53
N ASP A 89 -12.14 -7.96 -21.80
CA ASP A 89 -11.26 -8.99 -22.37
C ASP A 89 -9.92 -9.05 -21.63
N LEU A 90 -9.30 -7.90 -21.29
CA LEU A 90 -8.08 -7.85 -20.46
C LEU A 90 -8.27 -8.45 -19.07
N ARG A 91 -9.45 -8.27 -18.45
CA ARG A 91 -9.74 -8.78 -17.11
C ARG A 91 -10.10 -10.26 -17.09
N HIS A 92 -10.67 -10.76 -18.18
CA HIS A 92 -11.11 -12.14 -18.34
C HIS A 92 -10.08 -13.04 -19.04
N GLY A 93 -9.12 -12.46 -19.77
CA GLY A 93 -8.10 -13.16 -20.52
C GLY A 93 -6.70 -13.05 -19.90
N ASP A 94 -6.13 -14.20 -19.57
CA ASP A 94 -4.68 -14.43 -19.61
C ASP A 94 -4.11 -13.78 -20.89
N THR A 95 -3.15 -12.88 -20.76
CA THR A 95 -2.40 -12.42 -21.94
C THR A 95 -0.89 -12.56 -21.68
N PRO A 96 -0.15 -13.33 -22.51
CA PRO A 96 1.30 -13.20 -22.57
C PRO A 96 1.64 -11.81 -23.11
N ASP A 97 2.37 -11.06 -22.30
CA ASP A 97 3.23 -9.90 -22.59
C ASP A 97 2.69 -8.86 -23.60
N ALA A 98 2.23 -7.72 -23.08
CA ALA A 98 1.99 -6.53 -23.90
C ALA A 98 3.34 -5.90 -24.32
N PRO A 99 3.48 -5.37 -25.55
CA PRO A 99 4.71 -4.73 -25.97
C PRO A 99 4.93 -3.42 -25.21
N VAL A 100 6.17 -3.24 -24.76
CA VAL A 100 6.68 -2.01 -24.14
C VAL A 100 6.59 -0.87 -25.16
N VAL A 101 5.93 0.23 -24.77
CA VAL A 101 6.06 1.54 -25.41
C VAL A 101 6.86 2.45 -24.48
#